data_AF-A0A4Y7SJU2-F1
#
_entry.id   AF-A0A4Y7SJU2-F1
#
_cell.length_a   1.000
_cell.length_b   1.000
_cell.length_c   1.000
_cell.angle_alpha   90.00
_cell.angle_beta   90.00
_cell.angle_gamma   90.00
#
_symmetry.space_group_name_H-M   'P 1'
#
loop_
_entity.id
_entity.type
_entity.pdbx_description
1 polymer ?
#
loop_
_entity_poly.entity_id
_entity_poly.type
_entity_poly.pdbx_seq_one_letter_code
_entity_poly.pdbx_strand_id
1 'polypeptide(L)'
;AIAAITLMDLRATPRAKHTSILTGAKWVRELLFGHAGRFREQLGVSRTVFRKLCRVLQKVPDKPLQNGRYVKVDEQVAIFLHFARTGLSSSMLQERFQ
;
A
#
# COMPACT_ATOMS: atom_id res chain seq x y z
N ALA A 1 -46.32 16.65 -5.37
CA ALA A 1 -45.03 16.51 -6.07
C ALA A 1 -43.79 16.80 -5.19
N ILE A 2 -43.92 17.02 -3.86
CA ILE A 2 -42.78 17.37 -2.99
C ILE A 2 -42.27 16.16 -2.17
N ALA A 3 -43.12 15.16 -1.90
CA ALA A 3 -42.74 13.97 -1.14
C ALA A 3 -41.76 13.01 -1.85
N ALA A 4 -41.61 13.11 -3.18
CA ALA A 4 -40.71 12.26 -3.95
C ALA A 4 -39.24 12.72 -3.89
N ILE A 5 -39.00 14.01 -3.63
CA ILE A 5 -37.64 14.58 -3.57
C ILE A 5 -36.93 14.19 -2.28
N THR A 6 -37.68 13.95 -1.19
CA THR A 6 -37.10 13.60 0.13
C THR A 6 -36.69 12.13 0.27
N LEU A 7 -37.12 11.22 -0.62
CA LEU A 7 -36.83 9.78 -0.50
C LEU A 7 -35.65 9.30 -1.36
N MET A 8 -35.10 10.13 -2.25
CA MET A 8 -33.94 9.76 -3.07
C MET A 8 -32.61 9.80 -2.32
N ASP A 9 -32.54 10.44 -1.14
CA ASP A 9 -31.30 10.63 -0.39
C ASP A 9 -31.01 9.53 0.66
N LEU A 10 -31.96 8.59 0.87
CA LEU A 10 -31.78 7.48 1.82
C LEU A 10 -31.12 6.23 1.20
N ARG A 11 -30.84 6.25 -0.11
CA ARG A 11 -29.93 5.30 -0.74
C ARG A 11 -28.54 5.90 -0.84
N ALA A 12 -28.04 6.41 0.28
CA ALA A 12 -26.63 6.75 0.42
C ALA A 12 -25.82 5.46 0.20
N THR A 13 -25.41 5.22 -1.04
CA THR A 13 -24.38 4.24 -1.35
C THR A 13 -23.18 4.56 -0.46
N PRO A 14 -22.51 3.56 0.14
CA PRO A 14 -21.29 3.83 0.90
C PRO A 14 -20.33 4.59 -0.03
N ARG A 15 -20.17 5.89 0.18
CA ARG A 15 -19.17 6.67 -0.56
C ARG A 15 -17.85 6.00 -0.26
N ALA A 16 -17.18 5.48 -1.29
CA ALA A 16 -15.87 4.89 -1.14
C ALA A 16 -14.97 5.94 -0.47
N LYS A 17 -14.64 5.71 0.81
CA LYS A 17 -13.74 6.59 1.58
C LYS A 17 -12.36 6.67 0.95
N HIS A 18 -12.03 5.71 0.11
CA HIS A 18 -10.77 5.57 -0.56
C HIS A 18 -10.92 6.09 -2.01
N THR A 19 -10.38 7.26 -2.32
CA THR A 19 -10.30 7.83 -3.69
C THR A 19 -8.89 7.94 -4.28
N SER A 20 -7.86 7.57 -3.52
CA SER A 20 -6.46 7.53 -3.97
C SER A 20 -6.25 6.64 -5.22
N ILE A 21 -5.76 7.24 -6.30
CA ILE A 21 -5.41 6.55 -7.57
C ILE A 21 -4.11 5.73 -7.43
N LEU A 22 -3.35 5.95 -6.36
CA LEU A 22 -2.04 5.37 -6.12
C LEU A 22 -2.17 4.04 -5.37
N THR A 23 -2.14 2.93 -6.09
CA THR A 23 -2.01 1.61 -5.46
C THR A 23 -0.59 1.42 -4.93
N GLY A 24 -0.43 0.64 -3.86
CA GLY A 24 0.90 0.30 -3.33
C GLY A 24 1.79 -0.31 -4.42
N ALA A 25 1.24 -1.14 -5.31
CA ALA A 25 1.96 -1.74 -6.43
C ALA A 25 2.52 -0.70 -7.41
N LYS A 26 1.75 0.34 -7.76
CA LYS A 26 2.23 1.44 -8.61
C LYS A 26 3.32 2.24 -7.90
N TRP A 27 3.12 2.55 -6.63
CA TRP A 27 4.10 3.27 -5.83
C TRP A 27 5.43 2.52 -5.68
N VAL A 28 5.39 1.22 -5.40
CA VAL A 28 6.61 0.38 -5.34
C VAL A 28 7.31 0.33 -6.69
N ARG A 29 6.54 0.23 -7.79
CA ARG A 29 7.10 0.29 -9.14
C ARG A 29 7.81 1.62 -9.38
N GLU A 30 7.19 2.75 -9.06
CA GLU A 30 7.83 4.07 -9.18
C GLU A 30 9.11 4.18 -8.36
N LEU A 31 9.15 3.62 -7.15
CA LEU A 31 10.36 3.63 -6.33
C LEU A 31 11.48 2.77 -6.93
N LEU A 32 11.13 1.58 -7.44
CA LEU A 32 12.11 0.66 -8.03
C LEU A 32 12.73 1.20 -9.32
N PHE A 33 11.95 1.88 -10.15
CA PHE A 33 12.39 2.40 -11.45
C PHE A 33 12.79 3.88 -11.43
N GLY A 34 12.45 4.62 -10.38
CA GLY A 34 12.77 6.04 -10.23
C GLY A 34 14.20 6.31 -9.75
N HIS A 35 14.39 7.44 -9.07
CA HIS A 35 15.70 7.84 -8.54
C HIS A 35 16.12 6.99 -7.32
N ALA A 36 17.39 6.56 -7.26
CA ALA A 36 17.89 5.69 -6.20
C ALA A 36 17.88 6.37 -4.81
N GLY A 37 18.08 7.70 -4.75
CA GLY A 37 17.97 8.47 -3.50
C GLY A 37 16.56 8.42 -2.91
N ARG A 38 15.54 8.60 -3.76
CA ARG A 38 14.12 8.52 -3.36
C ARG A 38 13.77 7.17 -2.75
N PHE A 39 14.34 6.07 -3.27
CA PHE A 39 14.12 4.73 -2.72
C PHE A 39 14.58 4.62 -1.26
N ARG A 40 15.80 5.09 -0.98
CA ARG A 40 16.39 5.04 0.37
C ARG A 40 15.68 5.99 1.33
N GLU A 41 15.27 7.17 0.87
CA GLU A 41 14.50 8.12 1.67
C GLU A 41 13.14 7.55 2.10
N GLN A 42 12.46 6.85 1.18
CA GLN A 42 11.10 6.35 1.41
C GLN A 42 11.06 5.05 2.22
N LEU A 43 12.03 4.15 2.02
CA LEU A 43 12.05 2.82 2.65
C LEU A 43 13.15 2.64 3.71
N GLY A 44 14.08 3.58 3.85
CA GLY A 44 15.21 3.49 4.78
C GLY A 44 16.31 2.49 4.39
N VAL A 45 16.14 1.75 3.29
CA VAL A 45 17.08 0.70 2.83
C VAL A 45 17.46 0.87 1.36
N SER A 46 18.56 0.25 0.94
CA SER A 46 18.93 0.19 -0.48
C SER A 46 18.07 -0.82 -1.26
N ARG A 47 17.98 -0.65 -2.58
CA ARG A 47 17.26 -1.59 -3.48
C ARG A 47 17.78 -3.03 -3.36
N THR A 48 19.09 -3.19 -3.18
CA THR A 48 19.72 -4.51 -3.03
C THR A 48 19.29 -5.17 -1.72
N VAL A 49 19.30 -4.42 -0.62
CA VAL A 49 18.84 -4.91 0.69
C VAL A 49 17.35 -5.25 0.65
N PHE A 50 16.52 -4.39 0.05
CA PHE A 50 15.10 -4.65 -0.14
C PHE A 50 14.84 -5.96 -0.89
N ARG A 51 15.48 -6.19 -2.04
CA ARG A 51 15.31 -7.43 -2.81
C ARG A 51 15.79 -8.67 -2.02
N LYS A 52 16.87 -8.54 -1.25
CA LYS A 52 17.36 -9.62 -0.38
C LYS A 52 16.35 -9.93 0.72
N LEU A 53 15.77 -8.90 1.33
CA LEU A 53 14.74 -9.05 2.36
C LEU A 53 13.50 -9.75 1.81
N CYS A 54 12.97 -9.33 0.65
CA CYS A 54 11.83 -10.01 0.01
C CYS A 54 12.10 -11.49 -0.23
N ARG A 55 13.31 -11.84 -0.69
CA ARG A 55 13.71 -13.25 -0.93
C ARG A 55 13.84 -14.06 0.35
N VAL A 56 14.40 -13.45 1.42
CA VAL A 56 14.54 -14.11 2.72
C VAL A 56 13.16 -14.39 3.31
N LEU A 57 12.26 -13.41 3.28
CA LEU A 57 10.90 -13.55 3.81
C LEU A 57 10.10 -14.62 3.05
N GLN A 58 10.29 -14.77 1.74
CA GLN A 58 9.69 -15.84 0.94
C GLN A 58 10.24 -17.25 1.25
N LYS A 59 11.40 -17.35 1.90
CA LYS A 59 12.09 -18.62 2.17
C LYS A 59 12.06 -19.04 3.63
N VAL A 60 11.32 -18.31 4.48
CA VAL A 60 11.17 -18.67 5.89
C VAL A 60 10.45 -20.03 5.98
N PRO A 61 11.00 -21.01 6.73
CA PRO A 61 10.50 -22.38 6.72
C PRO A 61 9.10 -22.53 7.31
N ASP A 62 8.77 -21.82 8.40
CA ASP A 62 7.51 -22.00 9.13
C ASP A 62 6.33 -21.23 8.52
N LYS A 63 6.61 -20.06 7.95
CA LYS A 63 5.60 -19.16 7.40
C LYS A 63 6.21 -18.24 6.33
N PRO A 64 6.45 -18.76 5.11
CA PRO A 64 6.99 -17.94 4.04
C PRO A 64 6.00 -16.85 3.67
N LEU A 65 6.51 -15.65 3.43
CA LEU A 65 5.72 -14.55 2.91
C LEU A 65 5.35 -14.86 1.45
N GLN A 66 4.06 -14.92 1.15
CA GLN A 66 3.55 -15.26 -0.18
C GLN A 66 2.83 -14.07 -0.81
N ASN A 67 2.69 -14.11 -2.14
CA ASN A 67 1.85 -13.15 -2.84
C ASN A 67 0.39 -13.34 -2.37
N GLY A 68 -0.24 -12.27 -1.90
CA GLY A 68 -1.67 -12.27 -1.63
C GLY A 68 -2.48 -12.17 -2.93
N ARG A 69 -3.81 -12.25 -2.81
CA ARG A 69 -4.73 -12.08 -3.94
C ARG A 69 -4.58 -10.70 -4.60
N TYR A 70 -4.30 -9.67 -3.80
CA TYR A 70 -4.26 -8.27 -4.25
C TYR A 70 -2.90 -7.60 -4.05
N VAL A 71 -2.11 -8.05 -3.07
CA VAL A 71 -0.86 -7.39 -2.66
C VAL A 71 0.31 -8.37 -2.80
N LYS A 72 1.27 -8.03 -3.65
CA LYS A 72 2.47 -8.86 -3.88
C LYS A 72 3.46 -8.73 -2.72
N VAL A 73 4.37 -9.69 -2.57
CA VAL A 73 5.40 -9.68 -1.51
C VAL A 73 6.18 -8.35 -1.49
N ASP A 74 6.60 -7.87 -2.65
CA ASP A 74 7.35 -6.60 -2.75
C ASP A 74 6.55 -5.42 -2.21
N GLU A 75 5.24 -5.41 -2.45
CA GLU A 75 4.34 -4.36 -1.98
C GLU A 75 4.11 -4.45 -0.47
N GLN A 76 3.89 -5.65 0.06
CA GLN A 76 3.76 -5.88 1.49
C GLN A 76 5.01 -5.42 2.25
N VAL A 77 6.20 -5.81 1.76
CA VAL A 77 7.47 -5.45 2.38
C VAL A 77 7.74 -3.94 2.26
N ALA A 78 7.43 -3.33 1.12
CA ALA A 78 7.64 -1.89 0.94
C ALA A 78 6.71 -1.06 1.83
N ILE A 79 5.43 -1.43 1.94
CA ILE A 79 4.47 -0.77 2.84
C ILE A 79 4.94 -0.90 4.28
N PHE A 80 5.36 -2.10 4.71
CA PHE A 80 5.88 -2.33 6.05
C PHE A 80 7.13 -1.48 6.35
N LEU A 81 8.09 -1.41 5.43
CA LEU A 81 9.29 -0.58 5.62
C LEU A 81 8.96 0.91 5.66
N HIS A 82 8.02 1.36 4.83
CA HIS A 82 7.56 2.75 4.84
C HIS A 82 6.84 3.11 6.13
N PHE A 83 5.97 2.22 6.62
CA PHE A 83 5.35 2.31 7.93
C PHE A 83 6.42 2.46 9.02
N ALA A 84 7.36 1.52 9.09
CA ALA A 84 8.42 1.51 10.09
C ALA A 84 9.31 2.75 10.01
N ARG A 85 9.56 3.28 8.79
CA ARG A 85 10.38 4.47 8.58
C ARG A 85 9.66 5.76 8.96
N THR A 86 8.37 5.89 8.68
CA THR A 86 7.61 7.14 8.83
C THR A 86 6.84 7.23 10.15
N GLY A 87 6.57 6.10 10.81
CA GLY A 87 5.76 6.05 12.02
C GLY A 87 4.29 6.43 11.80
N LEU A 88 3.82 6.42 10.55
CA LEU A 88 2.43 6.75 10.22
C LEU A 88 1.48 5.70 10.81
N SER A 89 0.28 6.10 11.24
CA SER A 89 -0.75 5.16 11.64
C SER A 89 -1.25 4.33 10.44
N SER A 90 -1.79 3.15 10.73
CA SER A 90 -2.38 2.28 9.70
C SER A 90 -3.49 2.97 8.91
N SER A 91 -4.23 3.90 9.52
CA SER A 91 -5.27 4.69 8.84
C SER A 91 -4.67 5.63 7.79
N MET A 92 -3.56 6.32 8.10
CA MET A 92 -2.88 7.18 7.13
C MET A 92 -2.24 6.37 5.99
N LEU A 93 -1.80 5.14 6.27
CA LEU A 93 -1.34 4.24 5.22
C LEU A 93 -2.46 3.76 4.31
N GLN A 94 -3.63 3.44 4.85
CA GLN A 94 -4.81 3.05 4.05
C GLN A 94 -5.39 4.20 3.22
N GLU A 95 -5.23 5.43 3.68
CA GLU A 95 -5.58 6.60 2.87
C GLU A 95 -4.63 6.74 1.67
N ARG A 96 -3.35 6.43 1.87
CA ARG A 96 -2.30 6.54 0.86
C ARG A 96 -2.30 5.38 -0.14
N PHE A 97 -2.40 4.16 0.36
CA PHE A 97 -2.37 2.90 -0.38
C PHE A 97 -3.71 2.21 -0.18
N GLN A 98 -4.56 2.25 -1.20
CA GLN A 98 -5.91 1.67 -1.17
C GLN A 98 -5.92 0.16 -0.93
#